data_AF-A0A943XTM9-F1
#
_entry.id   AF-A0A943XTM9-F1
#
_cell.length_a   1.000
_cell.length_b   1.000
_cell.length_c   1.000
_cell.angle_alpha   90.00
_cell.angle_beta   90.00
_cell.angle_gamma   90.00
#
_symmetry.space_group_name_H-M   'P 1'
#
loop_
_entity.id
_entity.type
_entity.pdbx_description
1 polymer ?
#
loop_
_entity_poly.entity_id
_entity_poly.type
_entity_poly.pdbx_seq_one_letter_code
_entity_poly.pdbx_strand_id
1 'polypeptide(L)' 'MRKTIGGVPMEYAIVADSSCDMTPELCRQYDVTKIPLSILLGAQAHDDGIDITPDDIYAYY' A
#
# COMPACT_ATOMS: atom_id res chain seq x y z
N MET A 1 15.04 7.98 -11.16
CA MET A 1 15.62 9.12 -10.41
C MET A 1 15.69 8.71 -8.94
N ARG A 2 16.82 8.90 -8.24
CA ARG A 2 16.91 8.56 -6.80
C ARG A 2 16.01 9.51 -6.00
N LYS A 3 15.18 8.95 -5.13
CA LYS A 3 14.29 9.74 -4.27
C LYS A 3 15.08 10.35 -3.10
N THR A 4 14.59 11.47 -2.54
CA THR A 4 15.28 12.22 -1.47
C THR A 4 14.37 12.43 -0.26
N ILE A 5 14.89 12.23 0.95
CA ILE A 5 14.21 12.58 2.21
C ILE A 5 15.00 13.71 2.87
N GLY A 6 14.34 14.85 3.15
CA GLY A 6 15.01 16.02 3.73
C GLY A 6 16.15 16.59 2.88
N GLY A 7 16.12 16.39 1.56
CA GLY A 7 17.18 16.81 0.63
C GLY A 7 18.37 15.83 0.52
N VAL A 8 18.35 14.71 1.26
CA VAL A 8 19.38 13.68 1.20
C VAL A 8 18.95 12.58 0.21
N PRO A 9 19.79 12.23 -0.79
CA PRO A 9 19.49 11.13 -1.71
C PRO A 9 19.50 9.78 -0.97
N MET A 10 18.47 8.99 -1.22
CA MET A 10 18.32 7.66 -0.61
C MET A 10 19.18 6.64 -1.36
N GLU A 11 20.00 5.89 -0.62
CA GLU A 11 20.76 4.74 -1.16
C GLU A 11 19.94 3.45 -1.16
N TYR A 12 18.87 3.42 -0.37
CA TYR A 12 17.97 2.28 -0.19
C TYR A 12 16.52 2.68 -0.44
N ALA A 13 15.69 1.70 -0.78
CA ALA A 13 14.24 1.88 -0.94
C ALA A 13 13.51 1.12 0.16
N ILE A 14 12.41 1.70 0.67
CA ILE A 14 11.50 1.03 1.59
C ILE A 14 10.26 0.65 0.79
N VAL A 15 9.94 -0.64 0.78
CA VAL A 15 8.80 -1.21 0.08
C VAL A 15 8.03 -2.07 1.08
N ALA A 16 6.71 -1.92 1.08
CA ALA A 16 5.80 -2.73 1.89
C ALA A 16 4.61 -3.14 1.02
N ASP A 17 3.92 -4.21 1.37
CA ASP A 17 2.67 -4.57 0.71
C ASP A 17 1.46 -3.90 1.38
N SER A 18 0.25 -4.12 0.84
CA SER A 18 -0.99 -3.52 1.35
C SER A 18 -1.31 -3.94 2.79
N SER A 19 -0.91 -5.15 3.20
CA SER A 19 -1.15 -5.69 4.55
C SER A 19 -0.34 -5.00 5.64
N CYS A 20 0.66 -4.20 5.26
CA CYS A 20 1.37 -3.35 6.21
C CYS A 20 0.52 -2.13 6.59
N ASP A 21 0.15 -2.04 7.87
CA ASP A 21 -0.71 -1.00 8.48
C ASP A 21 -0.09 0.41 8.56
N MET A 22 0.83 0.73 7.66
CA MET A 22 1.41 2.07 7.57
C MET A 22 0.37 3.09 7.12
N THR A 23 0.22 4.18 7.90
CA THR A 23 -0.63 5.29 7.51
C THR A 23 -0.07 6.02 6.28
N PRO A 24 -0.92 6.74 5.52
CA PRO A 24 -0.46 7.56 4.40
C PRO A 24 0.60 8.60 4.80
N GLU A 25 0.53 9.14 6.02
CA GLU A 25 1.50 10.10 6.57
C GLU A 25 2.87 9.47 6.75
N LEU A 26 2.92 8.26 7.32
CA LEU A 26 4.17 7.52 7.51
C LEU A 26 4.76 7.10 6.16
N CYS A 27 3.93 6.66 5.20
CA CYS A 27 4.39 6.34 3.86
C CYS A 27 5.04 7.55 3.18
N ARG A 28 4.46 8.75 3.33
CA ARG A 28 5.05 9.99 2.81
C ARG A 28 6.34 10.38 3.56
N GLN A 29 6.36 10.24 4.88
CA GLN A 29 7.51 10.60 5.71
C GLN A 29 8.76 9.77 5.38
N TYR A 30 8.57 8.47 5.14
CA TYR A 30 9.67 7.53 4.89
C TYR A 30 9.80 7.12 3.42
N ASP A 31 9.02 7.74 2.53
CA ASP A 31 8.99 7.46 1.09
C ASP A 31 8.80 5.95 0.79
N VAL A 32 7.86 5.36 1.51
CA VAL A 32 7.50 3.94 1.36
C VAL A 32 6.66 3.75 0.11
N THR A 33 7.08 2.81 -0.73
CA THR A 33 6.26 2.35 -1.84
C THR A 33 5.37 1.21 -1.34
N LYS A 34 4.04 1.41 -1.32
CA LYS A 34 3.09 0.32 -1.06
C LYS A 34 2.76 -0.43 -2.34
N ILE A 35 2.84 -1.76 -2.29
CA ILE A 35 2.45 -2.66 -3.37
C ILE A 35 1.11 -3.31 -2.98
N PRO A 36 0.03 -3.13 -3.77
CA PRO A 36 -1.24 -3.77 -3.47
C PRO A 36 -1.13 -5.30 -3.55
N LEU A 37 -1.76 -6.00 -2.59
CA LEU A 37 -2.04 -7.42 -2.71
C LEU A 37 -3.39 -7.62 -3.41
N SER A 38 -3.58 -8.77 -4.07
CA SER A 38 -4.87 -9.10 -4.67
C SER A 38 -5.77 -9.87 -3.69
N ILE A 39 -7.01 -9.40 -3.53
CA ILE A 39 -8.09 -10.08 -2.81
C ILE A 39 -8.99 -10.80 -3.80
N LEU A 40 -9.25 -12.08 -3.56
CA LEU A 40 -10.25 -12.84 -4.29
C LEU A 40 -11.59 -12.78 -3.54
N LEU A 41 -12.56 -12.04 -4.10
CA LEU A 41 -13.94 -12.01 -3.62
C LEU A 41 -14.82 -12.82 -4.58
N GLY A 42 -15.17 -14.04 -4.18
CA GLY A 42 -15.82 -14.99 -5.08
C GLY A 42 -14.91 -15.38 -6.25
N ALA A 43 -15.33 -15.04 -7.47
CA ALA A 43 -14.57 -15.28 -8.70
C ALA A 43 -13.84 -14.04 -9.24
N GLN A 44 -13.93 -12.90 -8.55
CA GLN A 44 -13.33 -11.64 -8.96
C GLN A 44 -12.08 -11.35 -8.14
N ALA A 45 -11.05 -10.79 -8.80
CA ALA A 45 -9.83 -10.31 -8.17
C ALA A 45 -9.88 -8.78 -8.07
N HIS A 46 -9.48 -8.28 -6.91
CA HIS A 46 -9.45 -6.86 -6.56
C HIS A 46 -8.09 -6.52 -5.96
N ASP A 47 -7.64 -5.28 -6.08
CA ASP A 47 -6.43 -4.75 -5.45
C ASP A 47 -6.76 -4.13 -4.09
N ASP A 48 -6.17 -4.70 -3.04
CA ASP A 48 -6.39 -4.36 -1.64
C ASP A 48 -6.10 -2.88 -1.34
N GLY A 49 -7.12 -2.17 -0.84
CA GLY A 49 -7.06 -0.75 -0.55
C GLY A 49 -7.04 0.17 -1.77
N ILE A 50 -7.20 -0.37 -2.98
CA ILE A 50 -7.35 0.40 -4.24
C ILE A 50 -8.80 0.36 -4.71
N ASP A 51 -9.32 -0.83 -5.01
CA ASP A 51 -10.67 -1.02 -5.54
C ASP A 51 -11.54 -1.96 -4.69
N ILE A 52 -11.01 -2.42 -3.55
CA ILE A 52 -11.75 -3.11 -2.49
C ILE A 52 -11.29 -2.64 -1.11
N THR A 53 -12.24 -2.55 -0.18
CA THR A 53 -12.01 -2.20 1.22
C THR A 53 -12.53 -3.27 2.17
N PRO A 54 -12.11 -3.28 3.45
CA PRO A 54 -12.69 -4.17 4.45
C PRO A 54 -14.22 -4.09 4.55
N ASP A 55 -14.80 -2.88 4.46
CA ASP A 55 -16.26 -2.68 4.53
C ASP A 55 -16.98 -3.38 3.36
N ASP A 56 -16.40 -3.37 2.15
CA ASP A 56 -16.94 -4.10 0.99
C ASP A 56 -16.93 -5.62 1.23
N ILE A 57 -15.83 -6.13 1.83
CA ILE A 57 -15.69 -7.55 2.16
C ILE A 57 -16.72 -7.95 3.22
N TYR A 58 -16.90 -7.14 4.27
CA TYR A 58 -17.89 -7.40 5.31
C TYR A 58 -19.33 -7.29 4.81
N ALA A 59 -19.62 -6.46 3.81
CA ALA A 59 -20.96 -6.36 3.23
C ALA A 59 -21.32 -7.56 2.32
N TYR A 60 -20.33 -8.29 1.81
CA TYR A 60 -20.54 -9.48 0.97
C TYR A 60 -20.92 -10.73 1.78
N TYR A 61 -20.57 -10.80 3.07
CA TYR A 61 -20.78 -11.94 3.97
C TYR A 61 -21.78 -11.64 5.09
#